data_AF-A0A7C5LHC8-F1
#
_entry.id   AF-A0A7C5LHC8-F1
#
_cell.length_a   1.000
_cell.length_b   1.000
_cell.length_c   1.000
_cell.angle_alpha   90.00
_cell.angle_beta   90.00
_cell.angle_gamma   90.00
#
_symmetry.space_group_name_H-M   'P 1'
#
loop_
_entity.id
_entity.type
_entity.pdbx_description
1 polymer ?
#
loop_
_entity_poly.entity_id
_entity_poly.type
_entity_poly.pdbx_seq_one_letter_code
_entity_poly.pdbx_strand_id
1 'polypeptide(L)' 'MQLELTEQERQELTSLIQAAHADLGVEIHHARNKEYCQILRQRRVLLENLLKRLGAEIATTA' A
#
# COMPACT_ATOMS: atom_id res chain seq x y z
N MET A 1 17.37 15.33 1.99
CA MET A 1 17.36 14.61 3.28
C MET A 1 17.01 13.16 2.99
N GLN A 2 17.97 12.23 3.13
CA GLN A 2 17.67 10.80 3.14
C GLN A 2 17.23 10.48 4.57
N LEU A 3 15.97 10.07 4.74
CA LEU A 3 15.50 9.48 5.99
C LEU A 3 16.14 8.09 6.07
N GLU A 4 17.21 7.97 6.86
CA GLU A 4 17.75 6.67 7.23
C GLU A 4 16.80 6.05 8.26
N LEU A 5 15.92 5.17 7.77
CA LEU A 5 15.08 4.36 8.65
C LEU A 5 15.93 3.29 9.32
N THR A 6 15.78 3.14 10.62
CA THR A 6 16.23 1.95 11.34
C THR A 6 15.46 0.72 10.86
N GLU A 7 15.99 -0.47 11.13
CA GLU A 7 15.32 -1.71 10.74
C GLU A 7 13.95 -1.87 11.42
N GLN A 8 13.82 -1.44 12.68
CA GLN A 8 12.54 -1.48 13.40
C GLN A 8 11.52 -0.52 12.76
N GLU A 9 11.91 0.71 12.44
CA GLU A 9 11.02 1.67 11.77
C GLU A 9 10.61 1.18 10.38
N ARG A 10 11.53 0.54 9.64
CA ARG A 10 11.22 -0.09 8.36
C ARG A 10 10.17 -1.18 8.50
N GLN A 11 10.27 -2.03 9.51
CA GLN A 11 9.31 -3.11 9.77
C GLN A 11 7.93 -2.58 10.18
N GLU A 12 7.88 -1.60 11.07
CA GLU A 12 6.63 -0.93 11.45
C GLU A 12 5.97 -0.26 10.24
N LEU A 13 6.74 0.51 9.48
CA LEU A 13 6.23 1.20 8.30
C LEU A 13 5.73 0.20 7.24
N THR A 14 6.45 -0.89 7.02
CA THR A 14 6.04 -1.98 6.14
C THR A 14 4.71 -2.58 6.58
N SER A 15 4.57 -2.88 7.88
CA SER A 15 3.34 -3.45 8.45
C SER A 15 2.14 -2.51 8.29
N LEU A 16 2.33 -1.22 8.55
CA LEU A 16 1.29 -0.20 8.38
C LEU A 16 0.85 -0.07 6.91
N ILE A 17 1.80 -0.08 5.98
CA ILE A 17 1.51 0.03 4.55
C ILE A 17 0.81 -1.24 4.04
N GLN A 18 1.21 -2.43 4.51
CA GLN A 18 0.55 -3.68 4.17
C GLN A 18 -0.89 -3.72 4.67
N ALA A 19 -1.15 -3.29 5.91
CA ALA A 19 -2.51 -3.21 6.43
C ALA A 19 -3.39 -2.25 5.59
N ALA A 20 -2.89 -1.05 5.30
CA ALA A 20 -3.59 -0.09 4.45
C ALA A 20 -3.84 -0.62 3.02
N HIS A 21 -2.91 -1.40 2.46
CA HIS A 21 -3.07 -2.02 1.14
C HIS A 21 -4.14 -3.11 1.13
N ALA A 22 -4.22 -3.93 2.18
CA ALA A 22 -5.24 -4.95 2.33
C ALA A 22 -6.66 -4.34 2.43
N ASP A 23 -6.81 -3.29 3.23
CA ASP A 23 -8.09 -2.57 3.40
C ASP A 23 -8.59 -1.96 2.08
N LEU A 24 -7.68 -1.42 1.28
CA LEU A 24 -8.00 -0.86 -0.05
C LEU A 24 -8.59 -1.91 -1.01
N GLY A 25 -8.18 -3.18 -0.92
CA GLY A 25 -8.75 -4.24 -1.73
C GLY A 25 -10.26 -4.41 -1.50
N VAL A 26 -10.66 -4.37 -0.22
CA VAL A 26 -12.06 -4.45 0.21
C VAL A 26 -12.83 -3.19 -0.20
N GLU A 27 -12.26 -2.00 0.00
CA GLU A 27 -12.90 -0.74 -0.41
C GLU A 27 -13.14 -0.67 -1.93
N ILE A 28 -12.17 -1.10 -2.75
CA ILE A 28 -12.30 -1.13 -4.21
C ILE A 28 -13.42 -2.09 -4.63
N HIS A 29 -13.54 -3.24 -3.98
CA HIS A 29 -14.58 -4.22 -4.29
C HIS A 29 -15.99 -3.68 -4.00
N HIS A 30 -16.15 -2.87 -2.95
CA HIS A 30 -17.45 -2.31 -2.54
C HIS A 30 -17.77 -0.95 -3.17
N ALA A 31 -16.80 -0.29 -3.79
CA ALA A 31 -17.00 1.01 -4.42
C ALA A 31 -17.90 0.91 -5.66
N ARG A 32 -19.05 1.60 -5.62
CA ARG A 32 -20.03 1.66 -6.73
C ARG A 32 -19.79 2.82 -7.69
N ASN A 33 -19.02 3.83 -7.27
CA ASN A 33 -18.68 4.98 -8.08
C ASN A 33 -17.36 4.73 -8.82
N LYS A 34 -17.40 4.79 -10.16
CA LYS A 34 -16.25 4.59 -11.04
C LYS A 34 -15.08 5.54 -10.77
N GLU A 35 -15.38 6.80 -10.48
CA GLU A 35 -14.36 7.82 -10.16
C GLU A 35 -13.68 7.52 -8.82
N TYR A 36 -14.47 7.13 -7.82
CA TYR A 36 -13.95 6.72 -6.52
C TYR A 36 -13.11 5.43 -6.62
N CYS A 37 -13.55 4.43 -7.40
CA CYS A 37 -12.75 3.24 -7.70
C CYS A 37 -11.39 3.60 -8.31
N GLN A 38 -11.34 4.62 -9.18
CA GLN A 38 -10.10 5.04 -9.81
C GLN A 38 -9.15 5.71 -8.82
N ILE A 39 -9.66 6.52 -7.88
CA ILE A 39 -8.89 7.10 -6.77
C ILE A 39 -8.31 5.98 -5.89
N LEU A 40 -9.12 4.98 -5.52
CA LEU A 40 -8.66 3.86 -4.69
C LEU A 40 -7.59 3.02 -5.39
N ARG A 41 -7.71 2.78 -6.70
CA ARG A 41 -6.68 2.11 -7.50
C ARG A 41 -5.37 2.90 -7.54
N GLN A 42 -5.44 4.23 -7.70
CA GLN A 42 -4.23 5.08 -7.64
C GLN A 42 -3.55 5.02 -6.27
N ARG A 43 -4.34 5.04 -5.18
CA ARG A 43 -3.82 4.86 -3.81
C ARG A 43 -3.15 3.50 -3.64
N ARG A 44 -3.76 2.42 -4.14
CA ARG A 44 -3.18 1.07 -4.11
C ARG A 44 -1.81 1.03 -4.80
N VAL A 45 -1.69 1.62 -6.00
CA VAL A 45 -0.42 1.71 -6.74
C VAL A 45 0.65 2.49 -5.96
N LEU A 46 0.26 3.57 -5.27
CA LEU A 46 1.18 4.32 -4.41
C LEU A 46 1.72 3.46 -3.26
N LEU A 47 0.86 2.72 -2.56
CA LEU A 47 1.28 1.84 -1.46
C LEU A 47 2.18 0.70 -1.96
N GLU A 48 1.86 0.10 -3.10
CA GLU A 48 2.71 -0.91 -3.74
C GLU A 48 4.10 -0.34 -4.06
N ASN A 49 4.18 0.88 -4.59
CA ASN A 49 5.47 1.53 -4.83
C ASN A 49 6.25 1.82 -3.55
N LEU A 50 5.56 2.16 -2.45
CA LEU A 50 6.20 2.35 -1.15
C LEU A 50 6.75 1.03 -0.59
N LEU A 51 5.98 -0.06 -0.67
CA LEU A 51 6.45 -1.40 -0.26
C LEU A 51 7.70 -1.83 -1.05
N LYS A 52 7.70 -1.62 -2.37
CA LYS A 52 8.89 -1.88 -3.22
C LYS A 52 10.11 -1.09 -2.76
N ARG A 53 9.93 0.19 -2.41
CA ARG A 53 11.03 1.05 -1.92
C ARG A 53 11.55 0.61 -0.56
N LEU A 54 10.72 -0.01 0.27
CA LEU A 54 11.12 -0.54 1.57
C LEU A 54 11.78 -1.92 1.49
N GLY A 55 11.66 -2.61 0.35
CA GLY A 55 12.19 -3.96 0.13
C GLY A 55 11.22 -5.08 0.53
N ALA A 56 9.94 -4.76 0.71
CA ALA A 56 8.92 -5.75 1.07
C ALA A 56 8.44 -6.51 -0.18
N GLU A 57 8.30 -7.83 -0.09
CA GLU A 57 7.64 -8.62 -1.12
C GLU A 57 6.15 -8.29 -1.16
N ILE A 58 5.68 -7.76 -2.29
CA ILE A 58 4.25 -7.58 -2.51
C ILE A 58 3.70 -8.95 -2.90
N ALA A 59 2.88 -9.54 -2.04
CA ALA A 59 2.05 -10.67 -2.42
C ALA A 59 1.07 -10.17 -3.51
N THR A 60 1.43 -10.36 -4.77
CA THR A 60 0.52 -10.19 -5.91
C THR A 60 -0.59 -11.22 -5.77
N THR A 61 -1.66 -10.88 -5.05
CA THR A 61 -2.93 -11.59 -5.16
C THR A 61 -3.54 -11.21 -6.51
N ALA A 62 -3.44 -12.17 -7.43
CA ALA A 62 -4.04 -12.17 -8.77
C ALA A 62 -5.57 -12.06 -8.71
#